data_AF-A0A2M7U9R5-F1
#
_entry.id   AF-A0A2M7U9R5-F1
#
_cell.length_a   1.000
_cell.length_b   1.000
_cell.length_c   1.000
_cell.angle_alpha   90.00
_cell.angle_beta   90.00
_cell.angle_gamma   90.00
#
_symmetry.space_group_name_H-M   'P 1'
#
loop_
_entity.id
_entity.type
_entity.pdbx_description
1 polymer ?
#
loop_
_entity_poly.entity_id
_entity_poly.type
_entity_poly.pdbx_seq_one_letter_code
_entity_poly.pdbx_strand_id
1 'polypeptide(L)'
;LGGYFAGNRFFRLDVRLTHPSAGSLTQALALYDSLGNTLPNSPAAFKAMYQVAEIQLTITADFDNAAKGFERILTQSRSKDLALKAGQRWVDALLAKGDTTAAYQALAKTIKSTNSDEDDPEIIYSRIRILINSDNLTAANKELKNLTGAARPTDP
;
A
#
# COMPACT_ATOMS: atom_id res chain seq x y z
N LEU A 1 -4.93 -14.60 8.86
CA LEU A 1 -5.08 -13.70 10.05
C LEU A 1 -6.18 -12.64 9.86
N GLY A 2 -6.32 -12.00 8.69
CA GLY A 2 -7.34 -10.95 8.48
C GLY A 2 -8.81 -11.38 8.71
N GLY A 3 -9.18 -12.63 8.44
CA GLY A 3 -10.53 -13.15 8.73
C GLY A 3 -10.85 -13.35 10.22
N TYR A 4 -9.81 -13.42 11.08
CA TYR A 4 -9.98 -13.61 12.53
C TYR A 4 -10.03 -12.27 13.29
N PHE A 5 -9.57 -11.18 12.68
CA PHE A 5 -9.49 -9.85 13.31
C PHE A 5 -10.19 -8.80 12.44
N ALA A 6 -11.49 -8.98 12.22
CA ALA A 6 -12.31 -8.04 11.46
C ALA A 6 -12.20 -6.62 12.04
N GLY A 7 -11.92 -5.64 11.19
CA GLY A 7 -11.74 -4.23 11.59
C GLY A 7 -10.32 -3.84 12.03
N ASN A 8 -9.39 -4.79 12.23
CA ASN A 8 -8.02 -4.47 12.60
C ASN A 8 -7.22 -3.97 11.38
N ARG A 9 -6.78 -2.71 11.39
CA ARG A 9 -6.06 -2.07 10.28
C ARG A 9 -4.69 -2.72 9.99
N PHE A 10 -4.06 -3.36 10.97
CA PHE A 10 -2.76 -4.04 10.79
C PHE A 10 -2.86 -5.36 10.03
N PHE A 11 -4.01 -6.04 10.14
CA PHE A 11 -4.27 -7.33 9.49
C PHE A 11 -5.23 -7.22 8.30
N ARG A 12 -5.69 -6.00 7.99
CA ARG A 12 -6.39 -5.69 6.76
C ARG A 12 -5.37 -5.43 5.67
N LEU A 13 -5.28 -6.35 4.70
CA LEU A 13 -5.34 -5.86 3.33
C LEU A 13 -6.70 -5.17 3.26
N ASP A 14 -6.73 -3.83 3.25
CA ASP A 14 -7.98 -3.09 3.07
C ASP A 14 -8.57 -3.47 1.71
N VAL A 15 -9.23 -4.62 1.61
CA VAL A 15 -9.96 -4.99 0.41
C VAL A 15 -11.22 -4.14 0.47
N ARG A 16 -11.17 -2.97 -0.17
CA ARG A 16 -12.40 -2.37 -0.67
C ARG A 16 -12.88 -3.32 -1.76
N LEU A 17 -13.65 -4.33 -1.34
CA LEU A 17 -14.43 -5.19 -2.22
C LEU A 17 -15.53 -4.33 -2.83
N THR A 18 -15.18 -3.42 -3.75
CA THR A 18 -16.08 -3.17 -4.86
C THR A 18 -16.09 -4.48 -5.60
N HIS A 19 -17.07 -5.35 -5.34
CA HIS A 19 -17.31 -6.55 -6.14
C HIS A 19 -17.78 -6.08 -7.52
N PRO A 20 -16.91 -5.94 -8.53
CA PRO A 20 -17.41 -5.66 -9.86
C PRO A 20 -17.96 -7.01 -10.32
N SER A 21 -19.18 -7.06 -10.85
CA SER A 21 -19.60 -8.26 -11.58
C SER A 21 -18.52 -8.59 -12.63
N ALA A 22 -18.28 -9.86 -12.96
CA ALA A 22 -17.19 -10.25 -13.87
C ALA A 22 -17.20 -9.47 -15.21
N GLY A 23 -18.41 -9.07 -15.68
CA GLY A 23 -18.58 -8.17 -16.82
C GLY A 23 -18.11 -6.72 -16.58
N SER A 24 -18.30 -6.17 -15.38
CA SER A 24 -17.82 -4.85 -14.96
C SER A 24 -16.30 -4.79 -14.82
N LEU A 25 -15.66 -5.87 -14.36
CA LEU A 25 -14.20 -5.97 -14.28
C LEU A 25 -13.57 -5.97 -15.68
N THR A 26 -14.11 -6.76 -16.60
CA THR A 26 -13.61 -6.85 -17.99
C THR A 26 -13.74 -5.51 -18.72
N GLN A 27 -14.87 -4.82 -18.56
CA GLN A 27 -15.07 -3.48 -19.13
C GLN A 27 -14.17 -2.43 -18.48
N ALA A 28 -13.95 -2.49 -17.17
CA ALA A 28 -13.03 -1.59 -16.47
C ALA A 28 -11.59 -1.79 -16.96
N LEU A 29 -11.13 -3.04 -17.10
CA LEU A 29 -9.82 -3.38 -17.65
C LEU A 29 -9.64 -2.87 -19.08
N ALA A 30 -10.65 -3.07 -19.96
CA ALA A 30 -10.60 -2.53 -21.32
C ALA A 30 -10.54 -0.99 -21.36
N LEU A 31 -11.26 -0.32 -20.46
CA LEU A 31 -11.20 1.14 -20.30
C LEU A 31 -9.81 1.58 -19.80
N TYR A 32 -9.21 0.82 -18.89
CA TYR A 32 -7.87 1.07 -18.36
C TYR A 32 -6.78 0.88 -19.41
N ASP A 33 -6.86 -0.17 -20.23
CA ASP A 33 -5.96 -0.40 -21.36
C ASP A 33 -6.03 0.74 -22.38
N SER A 34 -7.25 1.21 -22.68
CA SER A 34 -7.45 2.36 -23.56
C SER A 34 -6.81 3.63 -22.99
N LEU A 35 -6.97 3.90 -21.69
CA LEU A 35 -6.34 5.06 -21.03
C LEU A 35 -4.81 4.96 -20.97
N GLY A 36 -4.29 3.76 -20.73
CA GLY A 36 -2.85 3.48 -20.71
C GLY A 36 -2.20 3.71 -22.08
N ASN A 37 -2.89 3.37 -23.16
CA ASN A 37 -2.37 3.54 -24.52
C ASN A 37 -2.52 4.97 -25.04
N THR A 38 -3.61 5.65 -24.72
CA THR A 38 -3.90 6.99 -25.27
C THR A 38 -3.30 8.13 -24.45
N LEU A 39 -3.26 7.99 -23.11
CA LEU A 39 -2.79 9.03 -22.18
C LEU A 39 -2.00 8.42 -21.01
N PRO A 40 -0.87 7.74 -21.27
CA PRO A 40 -0.17 6.88 -20.31
C PRO A 40 0.25 7.55 -19.00
N ASN A 41 0.49 8.86 -19.01
CA ASN A 41 0.99 9.63 -17.87
C ASN A 41 -0.04 10.63 -17.32
N SER A 42 -1.33 10.42 -17.64
CA SER A 42 -2.41 11.28 -17.14
C SER A 42 -2.85 10.89 -15.73
N PRO A 43 -3.42 11.82 -14.94
CA PRO A 43 -4.02 11.49 -13.65
C PRO A 43 -5.10 10.40 -13.73
N ALA A 44 -5.85 10.34 -14.83
CA ALA A 44 -6.85 9.29 -15.07
C ALA A 44 -6.20 7.91 -15.29
N ALA A 45 -5.12 7.85 -16.07
CA ALA A 45 -4.37 6.61 -16.29
C ALA A 45 -3.73 6.08 -15.00
N PHE A 46 -3.19 6.94 -14.13
CA PHE A 46 -2.66 6.48 -12.84
C PHE A 46 -3.75 6.00 -11.88
N LYS A 47 -4.94 6.63 -11.88
CA LYS A 47 -6.08 6.11 -11.11
C LYS A 47 -6.55 4.75 -11.61
N ALA A 48 -6.62 4.59 -12.94
CA ALA A 48 -6.92 3.32 -13.58
C ALA A 48 -5.90 2.24 -13.18
N MET A 49 -4.61 2.54 -13.32
CA MET A 49 -3.51 1.66 -12.92
C MET A 49 -3.60 1.26 -11.44
N TYR A 50 -3.97 2.19 -10.56
CA TYR A 50 -4.17 1.88 -9.14
C TYR A 50 -5.25 0.82 -8.94
N GLN A 51 -6.39 0.94 -9.64
CA GLN A 51 -7.47 -0.05 -9.52
C GLN A 51 -7.03 -1.43 -10.05
N VAL A 52 -6.30 -1.48 -11.18
CA VAL A 52 -5.74 -2.74 -11.70
C VAL A 52 -4.82 -3.40 -10.68
N ALA A 53 -3.89 -2.62 -10.10
CA ALA A 53 -2.95 -3.13 -9.10
C ALA A 53 -3.66 -3.61 -7.82
N GLU A 54 -4.75 -2.95 -7.40
CA GLU A 54 -5.59 -3.40 -6.27
C GLU A 54 -6.26 -4.74 -6.58
N ILE A 55 -6.80 -4.93 -7.79
CA ILE A 55 -7.41 -6.20 -8.22
C ILE A 55 -6.34 -7.30 -8.23
N GLN A 56 -5.15 -7.00 -8.76
CA GLN A 56 -4.03 -7.93 -8.77
C GLN A 56 -3.62 -8.35 -7.36
N LEU A 57 -3.52 -7.39 -6.44
CA LEU A 57 -3.15 -7.63 -5.04
C LEU A 57 -4.22 -8.44 -4.28
N THR A 58 -5.50 -8.12 -4.47
CA THR A 58 -6.57 -8.58 -3.56
C THR A 58 -7.42 -9.72 -4.10
N ILE A 59 -7.59 -9.81 -5.42
CA ILE A 59 -8.47 -10.80 -6.06
C ILE A 59 -7.64 -11.92 -6.68
N THR A 60 -6.61 -11.57 -7.47
CA THR A 60 -5.85 -12.58 -8.22
C THR A 60 -4.58 -13.04 -7.52
N ALA A 61 -4.21 -12.40 -6.41
CA ALA A 61 -2.94 -12.63 -5.69
C ALA A 61 -1.70 -12.53 -6.60
N ASP A 62 -1.76 -11.72 -7.65
CA ASP A 62 -0.65 -11.42 -8.54
C ASP A 62 0.19 -10.28 -7.94
N PHE A 63 0.91 -10.61 -6.87
CA PHE A 63 1.65 -9.64 -6.08
C PHE A 63 2.79 -8.97 -6.86
N ASP A 64 3.39 -9.68 -7.83
CA ASP A 64 4.48 -9.15 -8.64
C ASP A 64 4.00 -8.05 -9.58
N ASN A 65 2.89 -8.24 -10.28
CA ASN A 65 2.35 -7.21 -11.16
C ASN A 65 1.71 -6.07 -10.37
N ALA A 66 1.06 -6.36 -9.24
CA ALA A 66 0.56 -5.33 -8.33
C ALA A 66 1.69 -4.42 -7.85
N ALA A 67 2.80 -5.00 -7.37
CA ALA A 67 3.96 -4.25 -6.89
C ALA A 67 4.55 -3.33 -7.97
N LYS A 68 4.71 -3.83 -9.20
CA LYS A 68 5.18 -3.02 -10.35
C LYS A 68 4.23 -1.85 -10.65
N GLY A 69 2.92 -2.09 -10.62
CA GLY A 69 1.91 -1.07 -10.85
C GLY A 69 1.97 0.05 -9.80
N PHE A 70 2.03 -0.33 -8.52
CA PHE A 70 2.12 0.62 -7.42
C PHE A 70 3.43 1.42 -7.42
N GLU A 71 4.57 0.77 -7.65
CA GLU A 71 5.86 1.46 -7.77
C GLU A 71 5.85 2.48 -8.92
N ARG A 72 5.25 2.12 -10.05
CA ARG A 72 5.13 3.03 -11.19
C ARG A 72 4.29 4.26 -10.84
N ILE A 73 3.16 4.09 -10.16
CA ILE A 73 2.33 5.21 -9.72
C ILE A 73 3.10 6.09 -8.74
N LEU A 74 3.77 5.50 -7.75
CA LEU A 74 4.60 6.22 -6.77
C LEU A 74 5.65 7.11 -7.46
N THR A 75 6.29 6.59 -8.51
CA THR A 75 7.43 7.27 -9.16
C THR A 75 7.03 8.26 -10.26
N GLN A 76 5.86 8.07 -10.89
CA GLN A 76 5.49 8.84 -12.09
C GLN A 76 4.24 9.72 -11.91
N SER A 77 3.41 9.47 -10.89
CA SER A 77 2.23 10.29 -10.62
C SER A 77 2.63 11.68 -10.12
N ARG A 78 1.99 12.73 -10.66
CA ARG A 78 2.10 14.10 -10.13
C ARG A 78 1.28 14.33 -8.87
N SER A 79 0.32 13.45 -8.58
CA SER A 79 -0.51 13.53 -7.37
C SER A 79 0.22 12.89 -6.20
N LYS A 80 0.66 13.71 -5.22
CA LYS A 80 1.33 13.24 -4.01
C LYS A 80 0.47 12.27 -3.19
N ASP A 81 -0.82 12.55 -3.05
CA ASP A 81 -1.76 11.66 -2.34
C ASP A 81 -1.87 10.29 -3.01
N LEU A 82 -2.00 10.25 -4.33
CA LEU A 82 -2.05 8.98 -5.07
C LEU A 82 -0.70 8.24 -5.00
N ALA A 83 0.42 8.97 -5.07
CA ALA A 83 1.75 8.40 -4.95
C ALA A 83 1.98 7.78 -3.56
N LEU A 84 1.55 8.46 -2.48
CA LEU A 84 1.62 7.95 -1.12
C LEU A 84 0.80 6.67 -0.95
N LYS A 85 -0.46 6.69 -1.37
CA LYS A 85 -1.35 5.51 -1.33
C LYS A 85 -0.75 4.33 -2.11
N ALA A 86 -0.22 4.59 -3.29
CA ALA A 86 0.45 3.57 -4.09
C ALA A 86 1.70 3.04 -3.38
N GLY A 87 2.53 3.90 -2.79
CA GLY A 87 3.70 3.47 -2.03
C GLY A 87 3.36 2.56 -0.84
N GLN A 88 2.30 2.87 -0.09
CA GLN A 88 1.80 2.00 0.98
C GLN A 88 1.30 0.65 0.44
N ARG A 89 0.58 0.66 -0.69
CA ARG A 89 0.14 -0.59 -1.33
C ARG A 89 1.26 -1.41 -1.94
N TRP A 90 2.33 -0.76 -2.36
CA TRP A 90 3.54 -1.45 -2.78
C TRP A 90 4.19 -2.20 -1.61
N VAL A 91 4.28 -1.57 -0.44
CA VAL A 91 4.71 -2.22 0.81
C VAL A 91 3.81 -3.44 1.09
N ASP A 92 2.49 -3.28 1.00
CA ASP A 92 1.53 -4.38 1.23
C ASP A 92 1.75 -5.56 0.29
N ALA A 93 1.98 -5.31 -1.00
CA ALA A 93 2.24 -6.34 -1.99
C ALA A 93 3.53 -7.12 -1.68
N LEU A 94 4.58 -6.43 -1.22
CA LEU A 94 5.85 -7.07 -0.84
C LEU A 94 5.71 -7.88 0.45
N LEU A 95 4.93 -7.39 1.42
CA LEU A 95 4.60 -8.14 2.63
C LEU A 95 3.78 -9.39 2.32
N ALA A 96 2.85 -9.32 1.37
CA ALA A 96 2.07 -10.49 0.93
C ALA A 96 2.96 -11.59 0.31
N LYS A 97 4.12 -11.23 -0.24
CA LYS A 97 5.16 -12.16 -0.71
C LYS A 97 6.08 -12.69 0.41
N GLY A 98 5.97 -12.14 1.62
CA GLY A 98 6.88 -12.42 2.73
C GLY A 98 8.23 -11.68 2.65
N ASP A 99 8.40 -10.75 1.72
CA ASP A 99 9.67 -10.04 1.52
C ASP A 99 9.69 -8.74 2.36
N THR A 100 10.00 -8.91 3.64
CA THR A 100 10.06 -7.79 4.60
C THR A 100 11.22 -6.83 4.32
N THR A 101 12.31 -7.30 3.71
CA THR A 101 13.46 -6.46 3.36
C THR A 101 13.12 -5.53 2.20
N ALA A 102 12.51 -6.05 1.14
CA ALA A 102 12.01 -5.22 0.05
C ALA A 102 10.92 -4.25 0.55
N ALA A 103 10.05 -4.67 1.48
CA ALA A 103 9.03 -3.82 2.05
C ALA A 103 9.61 -2.59 2.78
N TYR A 104 10.71 -2.74 3.52
CA TYR A 104 11.42 -1.60 4.13
C TYR A 104 12.00 -0.64 3.08
N GLN A 105 12.61 -1.18 2.02
CA GLN A 105 13.15 -0.37 0.94
C GLN A 105 12.05 0.41 0.21
N ALA A 106 10.90 -0.23 -0.02
CA ALA A 106 9.73 0.40 -0.61
C ALA A 106 9.15 1.51 0.28
N LEU A 107 9.09 1.31 1.61
CA LEU A 107 8.64 2.33 2.54
C LEU A 107 9.58 3.54 2.55
N ALA A 108 10.90 3.32 2.61
CA ALA A 108 11.90 4.38 2.56
C ALA A 108 11.82 5.18 1.24
N LYS A 109 11.63 4.49 0.12
CA LYS A 109 11.41 5.13 -1.18
C LYS A 109 10.10 5.92 -1.21
N THR A 110 9.05 5.40 -0.60
CA THR A 110 7.75 6.09 -0.49
C THR A 110 7.91 7.43 0.23
N ILE A 111 8.48 7.41 1.44
CA ILE A 111 8.74 8.60 2.26
C ILE A 111 9.52 9.65 1.46
N LYS A 112 10.61 9.23 0.80
CA LYS A 112 11.45 10.11 -0.02
C LYS A 112 10.71 10.69 -1.22
N SER A 113 9.97 9.87 -1.97
CA SER A 113 9.28 10.29 -3.19
C SER A 113 8.08 11.21 -2.92
N THR A 114 7.40 11.05 -1.79
CA THR A 114 6.26 11.87 -1.42
C THR A 114 6.65 13.08 -0.56
N ASN A 115 7.87 13.11 -0.03
CA ASN A 115 8.31 14.01 1.04
C ASN A 115 7.36 13.92 2.26
N SER A 116 6.97 12.69 2.61
CA SER A 116 6.15 12.44 3.79
C SER A 116 7.00 12.53 5.06
N ASP A 117 6.36 12.94 6.15
CA ASP A 117 6.98 12.87 7.48
C ASP A 117 7.12 11.40 7.89
N GLU A 118 8.25 11.03 8.48
CA GLU A 118 8.45 9.67 9.01
C GLU A 118 7.52 9.38 10.18
N ASP A 119 7.13 10.42 10.90
CA ASP A 119 6.21 10.36 12.03
C ASP A 119 4.73 10.51 11.62
N ASP A 120 4.44 10.59 10.31
CA ASP A 120 3.07 10.55 9.80
C ASP A 120 2.44 9.21 10.22
N PRO A 121 1.24 9.22 10.85
CA PRO A 121 0.57 8.00 11.28
C PRO A 121 0.45 6.94 10.20
N GLU A 122 0.21 7.32 8.94
CA GLU A 122 0.08 6.41 7.79
C GLU A 122 1.41 5.74 7.39
N ILE A 123 2.54 6.41 7.65
CA ILE A 123 3.89 5.85 7.51
C ILE A 123 4.19 4.90 8.67
N ILE A 124 3.90 5.31 9.90
CA ILE A 124 4.10 4.48 11.09
C ILE A 124 3.25 3.21 11.00
N TYR A 125 1.99 3.28 10.54
CA TYR A 125 1.15 2.10 10.30
C TYR A 125 1.82 1.09 9.35
N SER A 126 2.40 1.56 8.25
CA SER A 126 3.10 0.72 7.28
C SER A 126 4.34 0.07 7.93
N ARG A 127 5.11 0.85 8.71
CA ARG A 127 6.28 0.36 9.46
C ARG A 127 5.91 -0.73 10.46
N ILE A 128 4.84 -0.54 11.24
CA ILE A 128 4.33 -1.53 12.19
C ILE A 128 3.95 -2.83 11.46
N ARG A 129 3.29 -2.74 10.30
CA ARG A 129 2.93 -3.93 9.50
C ARG A 129 4.16 -4.70 9.06
N ILE A 130 5.24 -4.03 8.65
CA ILE A 130 6.51 -4.69 8.32
C ILE A 130 7.11 -5.38 9.55
N LEU A 131 7.11 -4.69 10.70
CA LEU A 131 7.64 -5.23 11.96
C LEU A 131 6.89 -6.48 12.42
N ILE A 132 5.57 -6.50 12.30
CA ILE A 132 4.74 -7.68 12.61
C ILE A 132 5.07 -8.84 11.67
N ASN A 133 5.23 -8.57 10.36
CA ASN A 133 5.55 -9.63 9.38
C ASN A 133 6.99 -10.15 9.47
N SER A 134 7.88 -9.42 10.16
CA SER A 134 9.26 -9.85 10.44
C SER A 134 9.44 -10.43 11.84
N ASP A 135 8.33 -10.68 12.56
CA ASP A 135 8.31 -11.16 13.95
C ASP A 135 9.05 -10.25 14.96
N ASN A 136 9.31 -9.00 14.59
CA ASN A 136 9.93 -8.01 15.48
C ASN A 136 8.88 -7.30 16.33
N LEU A 137 8.19 -8.09 17.16
CA LEU A 137 7.07 -7.61 17.99
C LEU A 137 7.50 -6.58 19.04
N THR A 138 8.74 -6.63 19.51
CA THR A 138 9.29 -5.66 20.45
C THR A 138 9.32 -4.25 19.86
N ALA A 139 9.86 -4.11 18.64
CA ALA A 139 9.87 -2.83 17.95
C ALA A 139 8.45 -2.43 17.49
N ALA A 140 7.61 -3.38 17.04
CA ALA A 140 6.22 -3.08 16.69
C ALA A 140 5.45 -2.47 17.87
N ASN A 141 5.63 -3.01 19.08
CA ASN A 141 5.00 -2.49 20.30
C ASN A 141 5.51 -1.09 20.67
N LYS A 142 6.80 -0.81 20.44
CA LYS A 142 7.35 0.54 20.63
C LYS A 142 6.68 1.56 19.69
N GLU A 143 6.60 1.23 18.41
CA GLU A 143 5.96 2.09 17.40
C GLU A 143 4.45 2.30 17.67
N LEU A 144 3.75 1.25 18.10
CA LEU A 144 2.34 1.34 18.52
C LEU A 144 2.11 2.33 19.67
N LYS A 145 3.01 2.35 20.66
CA LYS A 145 2.93 3.28 21.78
C LYS A 145 3.14 4.72 21.33
N ASN A 146 4.06 4.95 20.40
CA ASN A 146 4.30 6.27 19.81
C ASN A 146 3.05 6.75 19.07
N LEU A 147 2.46 5.90 18.23
CA LEU A 147 1.26 6.21 17.44
C LEU A 147 0.01 6.53 18.28
N THR A 148 -0.10 5.93 19.46
CA THR A 148 -1.25 6.12 20.37
C THR A 148 -1.07 7.27 21.37
N GLY A 149 0.08 7.97 21.33
CA GLY A 149 0.45 8.95 22.36
C GLY A 149 0.67 8.33 23.75
N ALA A 150 0.71 7.00 23.84
CA ALA A 150 0.96 6.26 25.07
C ALA A 150 2.47 6.18 25.40
N ALA A 151 3.33 6.52 24.45
CA ALA A 151 4.71 6.89 24.71
C ALA A 151 4.73 8.24 25.43
N ARG A 152 4.50 8.21 26.75
CA ARG A 152 4.81 9.35 27.61
C ARG A 152 6.27 9.76 27.40
N PRO A 153 6.60 11.06 27.56
CA PRO A 153 7.98 11.51 27.56
C PRO A 153 8.75 10.64 28.55
N THR A 154 9.92 10.20 28.13
CA THR A 154 10.93 9.62 29.04
C THR A 154 10.96 10.43 30.33
N ASP A 155 10.63 9.78 31.45
CA ASP A 155 11.01 10.28 32.77
C ASP A 155 12.54 10.44 32.81
N PRO A 156 13.03 11.46 33.52
CA PRO A 156 14.38 12.02 33.39
C PRO A 156 15.53 11.05 33.66
#